data_AF-A0A2K8SDJ5-F1
#
_entry.id   AF-A0A2K8SDJ5-F1
#
_cell.length_a   1.000
_cell.length_b   1.000
_cell.length_c   1.000
_cell.angle_alpha   90.00
_cell.angle_beta   90.00
_cell.angle_gamma   90.00
#
_symmetry.space_group_name_H-M   'P 1'
#
loop_
_entity.id
_entity.type
_entity.pdbx_description
1 polymer ?
#
loop_
_entity_poly.entity_id
_entity_poly.type
_entity_poly.pdbx_seq_one_letter_code
_entity_poly.pdbx_strand_id
1 'polypeptide(L)'
;MRIIPYELYEYAPDLSLTALRKEFGMHDYCLNLNLKNKAMQPFLDMGRNYFNLLVFKWNQEMLKRNHYINTFHSNYALNTTFTEEKTDYLLILECIIQWELKDFEPYNTKLKWFDISIQYFQNSSLKNKKFTLTQYNSLLKWYKEKFMCLNDSNKLKPKNLDINLVLNYFKEFFSTL
;
A
#
# COMPACT_ATOMS: atom_id res chain seq x y z
N MET A 1 -10.54 -3.36 -2.49
CA MET A 1 -9.45 -2.68 -1.77
C MET A 1 -8.25 -2.66 -2.71
N ARG A 2 -7.38 -1.66 -2.65
CA ARG A 2 -6.20 -1.62 -3.52
C ARG A 2 -5.14 -2.61 -3.03
N ILE A 3 -4.20 -2.99 -3.88
CA ILE A 3 -2.94 -3.64 -3.50
C ILE A 3 -2.29 -2.85 -2.35
N ILE A 4 -1.97 -3.54 -1.26
CA ILE A 4 -1.23 -3.00 -0.11
C ILE A 4 0.21 -3.52 -0.22
N PRO A 5 1.24 -2.66 -0.14
CA PRO A 5 2.63 -3.10 -0.07
C PRO A 5 2.85 -4.07 1.08
N TYR A 6 3.54 -5.19 0.85
CA TYR A 6 3.74 -6.20 1.89
C TYR A 6 4.51 -5.63 3.09
N GLU A 7 5.33 -4.62 2.87
CA GLU A 7 6.09 -3.92 3.90
C GLU A 7 5.16 -3.35 4.97
N LEU A 8 3.95 -2.92 4.58
CA LEU A 8 2.98 -2.33 5.50
C LEU A 8 2.12 -3.35 6.23
N TYR A 9 2.23 -4.66 5.92
CA TYR A 9 1.35 -5.66 6.52
C TYR A 9 1.44 -5.69 8.05
N GLU A 10 2.64 -5.55 8.63
CA GLU A 10 2.80 -5.56 10.09
C GLU A 10 2.09 -4.39 10.79
N TYR A 11 1.88 -3.27 10.08
CA TYR A 11 1.16 -2.09 10.59
C TYR A 11 -0.30 -2.03 10.12
N ALA A 12 -0.70 -2.85 9.16
CA ALA A 12 -2.03 -2.81 8.58
C ALA A 12 -3.10 -3.22 9.62
N PRO A 13 -4.24 -2.52 9.70
CA PRO A 13 -5.38 -2.96 10.51
C PRO A 13 -5.86 -4.36 10.11
N ASP A 14 -6.35 -5.14 11.07
CA ASP A 14 -6.83 -6.52 10.81
C ASP A 14 -7.94 -6.57 9.76
N LEU A 15 -8.85 -5.59 9.77
CA LEU A 15 -9.91 -5.48 8.76
C LEU A 15 -9.35 -5.34 7.34
N SER A 16 -8.22 -4.65 7.18
CA SER A 16 -7.55 -4.48 5.88
C SER A 16 -6.92 -5.78 5.42
N LEU A 17 -6.18 -6.48 6.30
CA LEU A 17 -5.52 -7.75 5.95
C LEU A 17 -6.53 -8.89 5.69
N THR A 18 -7.59 -8.99 6.49
CA THR A 18 -8.62 -10.01 6.29
C THR A 18 -9.40 -9.81 5.00
N ALA A 19 -9.61 -8.55 4.60
CA ALA A 19 -10.25 -8.22 3.34
C ALA A 19 -9.34 -8.43 2.12
N LEU A 20 -8.02 -8.23 2.26
CA LEU A 20 -7.03 -8.45 1.19
C LEU A 20 -7.10 -9.86 0.59
N ARG A 21 -7.52 -10.85 1.39
CA ARG A 21 -7.83 -12.22 0.93
C ARG A 21 -8.70 -12.27 -0.32
N LYS A 22 -9.72 -11.40 -0.42
CA LYS A 22 -10.63 -11.35 -1.58
C LYS A 22 -10.02 -10.60 -2.76
N GLU A 23 -9.11 -9.68 -2.47
CA GLU A 23 -8.49 -8.79 -3.45
C GLU A 23 -7.40 -9.51 -4.26
N PHE A 24 -6.76 -10.54 -3.70
CA PHE A 24 -5.78 -11.34 -4.46
C PHE A 24 -6.37 -11.94 -5.73
N GLY A 25 -7.63 -12.38 -5.71
CA GLY A 25 -8.31 -12.87 -6.91
C GLY A 25 -8.47 -11.78 -7.98
N MET A 26 -8.74 -10.53 -7.57
CA MET A 26 -8.82 -9.40 -8.50
C MET A 26 -7.45 -9.02 -9.06
N HIS A 27 -6.39 -9.05 -8.25
CA HIS A 27 -5.03 -8.78 -8.73
C HIS A 27 -4.61 -9.85 -9.75
N ASP A 28 -4.85 -11.12 -9.43
CA ASP A 28 -4.58 -12.25 -10.32
C ASP A 28 -5.34 -12.12 -11.64
N TYR A 29 -6.62 -11.75 -11.58
CA TYR A 29 -7.45 -11.48 -12.76
C TYR A 29 -6.86 -10.35 -13.63
N CYS A 30 -6.46 -9.23 -13.03
CA CYS A 30 -5.84 -8.13 -13.76
C CYS A 30 -4.51 -8.53 -14.43
N LEU A 31 -3.67 -9.30 -13.73
CA LEU A 31 -2.41 -9.79 -14.27
C LEU A 31 -2.62 -10.79 -15.41
N ASN A 32 -3.54 -11.75 -15.25
CA ASN A 32 -3.81 -12.77 -16.27
C ASN A 32 -4.35 -12.18 -17.57
N LEU A 33 -5.22 -11.18 -17.48
CA LEU A 33 -5.83 -10.54 -18.64
C LEU A 33 -5.08 -9.29 -19.12
N ASN A 34 -3.93 -8.95 -18.51
CA ASN A 34 -3.18 -7.72 -18.78
C ASN A 34 -4.06 -6.46 -18.75
N LEU A 35 -5.00 -6.39 -17.79
CA LEU A 35 -5.92 -5.28 -17.67
C LEU A 35 -5.21 -4.07 -17.07
N LYS A 36 -5.32 -2.93 -17.74
CA LYS A 36 -4.84 -1.66 -17.21
C LYS A 36 -5.78 -1.16 -16.12
N ASN A 37 -5.23 -0.79 -14.97
CA ASN A 37 -6.00 -0.18 -13.88
C ASN A 37 -5.21 0.99 -13.27
N LYS A 38 -5.66 2.21 -13.57
CA LYS A 38 -5.00 3.45 -13.12
C LYS A 38 -4.85 3.57 -11.60
N ALA A 39 -5.70 2.91 -10.83
CA ALA A 39 -5.64 2.96 -9.37
C ALA A 39 -4.64 1.94 -8.79
N MET A 40 -4.08 1.01 -9.58
CA MET A 40 -3.11 0.03 -9.09
C MET A 40 -1.95 -0.26 -10.05
N GLN A 41 -1.88 0.43 -11.19
CA GLN A 41 -0.96 0.10 -12.29
C GLN A 41 0.50 -0.13 -11.86
N PRO A 42 1.13 0.72 -11.03
CA PRO A 42 2.51 0.51 -10.61
C PRO A 42 2.75 -0.82 -9.89
N PHE A 43 1.74 -1.34 -9.17
CA PHE A 43 1.84 -2.66 -8.54
C PHE A 43 1.65 -3.78 -9.57
N LEU A 44 0.76 -3.58 -10.56
CA LEU A 44 0.58 -4.53 -11.66
C LEU A 44 1.81 -4.59 -12.56
N ASP A 45 2.52 -3.48 -12.72
CA ASP A 45 3.75 -3.37 -13.51
C ASP A 45 4.91 -4.17 -12.88
N MET A 46 4.89 -4.40 -11.55
CA MET A 46 5.80 -5.33 -10.86
C MET A 46 5.46 -6.81 -11.13
N GLY A 47 4.31 -7.06 -11.75
CA GLY A 47 3.94 -8.32 -12.36
C GLY A 47 3.72 -9.48 -11.38
N ARG A 48 3.83 -10.70 -11.94
CA ARG A 48 3.55 -11.96 -11.23
C ARG A 48 4.51 -12.19 -10.06
N ASN A 49 5.78 -11.80 -10.20
CA ASN A 49 6.77 -11.95 -9.14
C ASN A 49 6.32 -11.26 -7.84
N TYR A 50 5.96 -9.98 -7.94
CA TYR A 50 5.51 -9.21 -6.80
C TYR A 50 4.17 -9.71 -6.25
N PHE A 51 3.24 -10.14 -7.10
CA PHE A 51 1.99 -10.77 -6.63
C PHE A 51 2.24 -12.00 -5.76
N ASN A 52 3.16 -12.87 -6.18
CA ASN A 52 3.53 -14.07 -5.41
C ASN A 52 4.11 -13.69 -4.04
N LEU A 53 5.01 -12.70 -4.03
CA LEU A 53 5.61 -12.15 -2.82
C LEU A 53 4.54 -11.57 -1.87
N LEU A 54 3.56 -10.84 -2.39
CA LEU A 54 2.44 -10.28 -1.60
C LEU A 54 1.64 -11.38 -0.91
N VAL A 55 1.29 -12.46 -1.61
CA VAL A 55 0.52 -13.59 -1.03
C VAL A 55 1.34 -14.30 0.04
N PHE A 56 2.63 -14.53 -0.22
CA PHE A 56 3.53 -15.17 0.73
C PHE A 56 3.66 -14.36 2.02
N LYS A 57 4.00 -13.07 1.93
CA LYS A 57 4.18 -12.20 3.10
C LYS A 57 2.85 -11.98 3.85
N TRP A 58 1.73 -11.93 3.13
CA TRP A 58 0.41 -11.85 3.76
C TRP A 58 0.10 -13.11 4.58
N ASN A 59 0.41 -14.28 4.03
CA ASN A 59 0.24 -15.55 4.73
C ASN A 59 1.04 -15.56 6.04
N GLN A 60 2.31 -15.17 5.98
CA GLN A 60 3.17 -15.06 7.15
C GLN A 60 2.60 -14.13 8.22
N GLU A 61 2.12 -12.93 7.84
CA GLU A 61 1.55 -11.98 8.80
C GLU A 61 0.22 -12.48 9.39
N MET A 62 -0.63 -13.11 8.58
CA MET A 62 -1.89 -13.68 9.07
C MET A 62 -1.66 -14.83 10.06
N LEU A 63 -0.67 -15.71 9.81
CA LEU A 63 -0.27 -16.74 10.76
C LEU A 63 0.27 -16.15 12.06
N LYS A 64 1.15 -15.15 11.97
CA LYS A 64 1.70 -14.43 13.12
C LYS A 64 0.61 -13.81 14.00
N ARG A 65 -0.51 -13.38 13.41
CA ARG A 65 -1.69 -12.83 14.11
C ARG A 65 -2.73 -13.87 14.52
N ASN A 66 -2.46 -15.16 14.34
CA ASN A 66 -3.41 -16.25 14.60
C ASN A 66 -4.73 -16.12 13.83
N HIS A 67 -4.68 -15.57 12.62
CA HIS A 67 -5.85 -15.53 11.75
C HIS A 67 -5.98 -16.80 10.90
N TYR A 68 -7.22 -17.14 10.57
CA TYR A 68 -7.51 -18.23 9.66
C TYR A 68 -7.05 -17.90 8.23
N ILE A 69 -6.38 -18.87 7.61
CA ILE A 69 -6.00 -18.87 6.20
C ILE A 69 -6.58 -20.13 5.57
N ASN A 70 -7.24 -19.98 4.42
CA ASN A 70 -7.79 -21.14 3.73
C ASN A 70 -6.69 -21.97 3.06
N THR A 71 -7.02 -23.23 2.78
CA THR A 71 -6.09 -24.19 2.17
C THR A 71 -5.55 -23.71 0.82
N PHE A 72 -6.37 -23.01 0.02
CA PHE A 72 -5.94 -22.46 -1.26
C PHE A 72 -4.76 -21.48 -1.11
N HIS A 73 -4.90 -20.43 -0.29
CA HIS A 73 -3.85 -19.42 -0.13
C HIS A 73 -2.61 -20.00 0.57
N SER A 74 -2.79 -20.92 1.52
CA SER A 74 -1.68 -21.63 2.17
C SER A 74 -0.90 -22.47 1.17
N ASN A 75 -1.58 -23.28 0.36
CA ASN A 75 -0.92 -24.08 -0.67
C ASN A 75 -0.26 -23.19 -1.72
N TYR A 76 -0.90 -22.10 -2.14
CA TYR A 76 -0.31 -21.17 -3.10
C TYR A 76 1.00 -20.58 -2.57
N ALA A 77 1.01 -20.07 -1.34
CA ALA A 77 2.19 -19.47 -0.72
C ALA A 77 3.35 -20.48 -0.56
N LEU A 78 3.05 -21.75 -0.29
CA LEU A 78 4.06 -22.80 -0.11
C LEU A 78 4.68 -23.30 -1.42
N ASN A 79 3.93 -23.27 -2.52
CA ASN A 79 4.33 -23.90 -3.78
C ASN A 79 4.78 -22.90 -4.86
N THR A 80 4.74 -21.60 -4.56
CA THR A 80 5.07 -20.56 -5.54
C THR A 80 6.43 -19.95 -5.24
N THR A 81 7.30 -19.91 -6.24
CA THR A 81 8.60 -19.23 -6.15
C THR A 81 8.49 -17.78 -6.58
N PHE A 82 9.36 -16.96 -6.01
CA PHE A 82 9.49 -15.54 -6.31
C PHE A 82 10.90 -15.07 -5.91
N THR A 83 11.33 -13.96 -6.47
CA THR A 83 12.49 -13.22 -6.01
C THR A 83 12.03 -12.08 -5.10
N GLU A 84 12.75 -11.86 -4.01
CA GLU A 84 12.46 -10.70 -3.16
C GLU A 84 12.64 -9.41 -3.95
N GLU A 85 11.65 -8.52 -3.83
CA GLU A 85 11.58 -7.25 -4.53
C GLU A 85 10.97 -6.23 -3.57
N LYS A 86 11.52 -5.01 -3.54
CA LYS A 86 11.05 -3.95 -2.64
C LYS A 86 10.10 -3.03 -3.36
N THR A 87 9.09 -2.56 -2.65
CA THR A 87 8.18 -1.52 -3.11
C THR A 87 8.89 -0.16 -3.06
N ASP A 88 8.70 0.65 -4.11
CA ASP A 88 9.18 2.04 -4.13
C ASP A 88 8.59 2.85 -2.95
N TYR A 89 9.41 3.71 -2.33
CA TYR A 89 8.98 4.47 -1.17
C TYR A 89 7.76 5.37 -1.46
N LEU A 90 7.62 5.92 -2.66
CA LEU A 90 6.50 6.79 -2.99
C LEU A 90 5.18 6.01 -3.04
N LEU A 91 5.22 4.74 -3.42
CA LEU A 91 4.06 3.84 -3.34
C LEU A 91 3.68 3.54 -1.89
N ILE A 92 4.68 3.28 -1.04
CA ILE A 92 4.48 3.08 0.40
C ILE A 92 3.86 4.34 1.02
N LEU A 93 4.43 5.51 0.74
CA LEU A 93 3.95 6.80 1.24
C LEU A 93 2.51 7.08 0.80
N GLU A 94 2.15 6.76 -0.45
CA GLU A 94 0.79 6.92 -0.95
C GLU A 94 -0.22 6.07 -0.17
N CYS A 95 0.12 4.81 0.12
CA CYS A 95 -0.73 3.91 0.91
C CYS A 95 -0.89 4.42 2.35
N ILE A 96 0.20 4.88 2.96
CA ILE A 96 0.18 5.48 4.31
C ILE A 96 -0.74 6.70 4.35
N ILE A 97 -0.60 7.63 3.39
CA ILE A 97 -1.45 8.83 3.26
C ILE A 97 -2.93 8.46 3.14
N GLN A 98 -3.26 7.45 2.33
CA GLN A 98 -4.64 6.99 2.22
C GLN A 98 -5.21 6.44 3.54
N TRP A 99 -4.40 5.74 4.32
CA TRP A 99 -4.84 5.17 5.60
C TRP A 99 -5.02 6.25 6.65
N GLU A 100 -4.08 7.20 6.74
CA GLU A 100 -4.21 8.32 7.66
C GLU A 100 -5.44 9.18 7.33
N LEU A 101 -5.68 9.49 6.05
CA LEU A 101 -6.88 10.22 5.65
C LEU A 101 -8.19 9.47 5.89
N LYS A 102 -8.16 8.14 6.04
CA LYS A 102 -9.34 7.32 6.35
C LYS A 102 -9.46 7.01 7.85
N ASP A 103 -8.65 7.68 8.68
CA ASP A 103 -8.61 7.50 10.13
C ASP A 103 -8.32 6.05 10.55
N PHE A 104 -7.56 5.30 9.74
CA PHE A 104 -7.04 4.01 10.17
C PHE A 104 -5.83 4.22 11.08
N GLU A 105 -5.79 3.56 12.23
CA GLU A 105 -4.62 3.57 13.10
C GLU A 105 -3.68 2.40 12.77
N PRO A 106 -2.34 2.58 12.89
CA PRO A 106 -1.39 1.48 12.79
C PRO A 106 -1.68 0.38 13.81
N TYR A 107 -1.67 -0.86 13.36
CA TYR A 107 -1.95 -2.02 14.21
C TYR A 107 -0.83 -2.27 15.24
N ASN A 108 -1.24 -2.53 16.48
CA ASN A 108 -0.39 -3.02 17.57
C ASN A 108 0.92 -2.25 17.76
N THR A 109 0.89 -0.93 17.60
CA THR A 109 2.05 -0.07 17.81
C THR A 109 1.63 1.29 18.37
N LYS A 110 2.58 1.99 18.99
CA LYS A 110 2.41 3.39 19.43
C LYS A 110 2.84 4.38 18.34
N LEU A 111 3.43 3.91 17.25
CA LEU A 111 3.89 4.74 16.15
C LEU A 111 2.71 5.38 15.41
N LYS A 112 2.92 6.60 14.90
CA LYS A 112 2.02 7.21 13.93
C LYS A 112 2.45 6.83 12.51
N TRP A 113 1.53 7.01 11.57
CA TRP A 113 1.77 6.78 10.14
C TRP A 113 2.95 7.59 9.60
N PHE A 114 3.12 8.84 10.06
CA PHE A 114 4.32 9.62 9.76
C PHE A 114 5.60 8.94 10.23
N ASP A 115 5.66 8.43 11.47
CA ASP A 115 6.86 7.76 11.99
C ASP A 115 7.21 6.51 11.18
N ILE A 116 6.18 5.72 10.82
CA ILE A 116 6.32 4.55 9.96
C ILE A 116 6.85 4.97 8.57
N SER A 117 6.31 6.05 8.00
CA SER A 117 6.78 6.57 6.70
C SER A 117 8.27 6.99 6.76
N ILE A 118 8.72 7.58 7.87
CA ILE A 118 10.11 8.00 8.05
C ILE A 118 11.07 6.81 8.07
N GLN A 119 10.66 5.68 8.67
CA GLN A 119 11.48 4.46 8.67
C GLN A 119 11.74 3.96 7.24
N TYR A 120 10.72 3.96 6.37
CA TYR A 120 10.90 3.59 4.97
C TYR A 120 11.65 4.66 4.17
N PHE A 121 11.41 5.94 4.47
CA PHE A 121 12.12 7.06 3.85
C PHE A 121 13.63 6.97 4.04
N GLN A 122 14.08 6.70 5.28
CA GLN A 122 15.51 6.56 5.63
C GLN A 122 16.20 5.40 4.91
N ASN A 123 15.43 4.38 4.51
CA ASN A 123 15.92 3.22 3.76
C ASN A 123 15.72 3.33 2.24
N SER A 124 15.24 4.47 1.76
CA SER A 124 14.95 4.71 0.34
C SER A 124 16.09 5.45 -0.38
N SER A 125 15.96 5.59 -1.69
CA SER A 125 16.84 6.44 -2.50
C SER A 125 16.76 7.93 -2.13
N LEU A 126 15.73 8.34 -1.39
CA LEU A 126 15.51 9.73 -0.96
C LEU A 126 16.11 10.06 0.41
N LYS A 127 16.81 9.10 1.06
CA LYS A 127 17.32 9.22 2.43
C LYS A 127 18.17 10.46 2.74
N ASN A 128 18.79 11.07 1.72
CA ASN A 128 19.63 12.27 1.87
C ASN A 128 18.83 13.57 1.89
N LYS A 129 17.52 13.52 1.59
CA LYS A 129 16.62 14.68 1.66
C LYS A 129 16.05 14.82 3.07
N LYS A 130 15.53 16.01 3.39
CA LYS A 130 14.83 16.26 4.65
C LYS A 130 13.32 16.13 4.45
N PHE A 131 12.71 15.12 5.08
CA PHE A 131 11.25 14.94 5.12
C PHE A 131 10.71 15.16 6.54
N THR A 132 9.86 16.16 6.69
CA THR A 132 9.34 16.66 7.97
C THR A 132 7.83 16.44 8.09
N LEU A 133 7.31 16.51 9.31
CA LEU A 133 5.87 16.40 9.56
C LEU A 133 5.06 17.47 8.80
N THR A 134 5.58 18.70 8.71
CA THR A 134 4.93 19.78 7.94
C THR A 134 4.80 19.43 6.46
N GLN A 135 5.85 18.85 5.87
CA GLN A 135 5.84 18.39 4.47
C GLN A 135 4.87 17.23 4.28
N TYR A 136 4.88 16.25 5.18
CA TYR A 136 3.91 15.16 5.19
C TYR A 136 2.46 15.65 5.24
N ASN A 137 2.16 16.61 6.14
CA ASN A 137 0.84 17.22 6.24
C ASN A 137 0.42 17.98 4.97
N SER A 138 1.38 18.59 4.26
CA SER A 138 1.10 19.22 2.97
C SER A 138 0.70 18.21 1.89
N LEU A 139 1.34 17.03 1.87
CA LEU A 139 0.98 15.92 0.97
C LEU A 139 -0.39 15.34 1.32
N LEU A 140 -0.71 15.15 2.61
CA LEU A 140 -2.04 14.72 3.05
C LEU A 140 -3.13 15.68 2.55
N LYS A 141 -2.93 17.00 2.74
CA LYS A 141 -3.87 18.03 2.30
C LYS A 141 -4.09 17.98 0.78
N TRP A 142 -2.99 17.99 0.02
CA TRP A 142 -3.05 17.91 -1.43
C TRP A 142 -3.79 16.65 -1.92
N TYR A 143 -3.46 15.48 -1.33
CA TYR A 143 -4.06 14.22 -1.70
C TYR A 143 -5.58 14.22 -1.44
N LYS A 144 -5.97 14.71 -0.26
CA LYS A 144 -7.39 14.84 0.13
C LYS A 144 -8.16 15.71 -0.86
N GLU A 145 -7.63 16.87 -1.21
CA GLU A 145 -8.28 17.83 -2.12
C GLU A 145 -8.41 17.32 -3.56
N LYS A 146 -7.45 16.49 -4.02
CA LYS A 146 -7.40 16.05 -5.42
C LYS A 146 -8.05 14.68 -5.67
N PHE A 147 -7.94 13.74 -4.73
CA PHE A 147 -8.29 12.34 -5.00
C PHE A 147 -9.37 11.77 -4.08
N MET A 148 -9.73 12.44 -2.99
CA MET A 148 -10.69 11.93 -2.01
C MET A 148 -11.99 12.73 -2.03
N CYS A 149 -13.11 12.05 -1.78
CA CYS A 149 -14.40 12.68 -1.51
C CYS A 149 -15.16 11.91 -0.43
N LEU A 150 -16.10 12.58 0.23
CA LEU A 150 -17.02 11.92 1.16
C LEU A 150 -18.07 11.14 0.36
N ASN A 151 -18.44 9.96 0.86
CA ASN A 151 -19.63 9.24 0.40
C ASN A 151 -20.86 9.62 1.23
N ASP A 152 -22.02 9.02 0.91
CA ASP A 152 -23.28 9.26 1.63
C ASP A 152 -23.22 8.89 3.13
N SER A 153 -22.30 8.00 3.51
CA SER A 153 -22.04 7.64 4.91
C SER A 153 -21.01 8.54 5.59
N ASN A 154 -20.66 9.68 4.98
CA ASN A 154 -19.64 10.62 5.45
C ASN A 154 -18.23 10.01 5.63
N LYS A 155 -17.92 8.93 4.90
CA LYS A 155 -16.60 8.28 4.88
C LYS A 155 -15.82 8.70 3.64
N LEU A 156 -14.52 8.95 3.82
CA LEU A 156 -13.63 9.30 2.72
C LEU A 156 -13.39 8.11 1.78
N LYS A 157 -13.65 8.30 0.49
CA LYS A 157 -13.41 7.33 -0.59
C LYS A 157 -12.60 7.96 -1.73
N PRO A 158 -11.77 7.17 -2.44
CA PRO A 158 -11.13 7.64 -3.66
C PRO A 158 -12.18 7.92 -4.74
N LYS A 159 -12.12 9.10 -5.39
CA LYS A 159 -13.11 9.53 -6.40
C LYS A 159 -12.78 9.03 -7.81
N ASN A 160 -11.50 9.09 -8.21
CA ASN A 160 -10.96 8.63 -9.50
C ASN A 160 -9.43 8.57 -9.39
N LEU A 161 -8.91 7.66 -8.57
CA LEU A 161 -7.47 7.60 -8.31
C LEU A 161 -6.70 7.16 -9.56
N ASP A 162 -5.85 8.06 -10.06
CA ASP A 162 -4.77 7.75 -11.00
C ASP A 162 -3.46 7.85 -10.23
N ILE A 163 -2.90 6.71 -9.85
CA ILE A 163 -1.71 6.72 -9.00
C ILE A 163 -0.50 7.31 -9.73
N ASN A 164 -0.41 7.21 -11.06
CA ASN A 164 0.73 7.78 -11.77
C ASN A 164 0.79 9.31 -11.59
N LEU A 165 -0.37 9.98 -11.51
CA LEU A 165 -0.43 11.40 -11.16
C LEU A 165 0.07 11.67 -9.73
N VAL A 166 -0.29 10.80 -8.78
CA VAL A 166 0.18 10.90 -7.39
C VAL A 166 1.70 10.73 -7.30
N LEU A 167 2.23 9.70 -7.94
CA LEU A 167 3.66 9.42 -7.94
C LEU A 167 4.46 10.51 -8.64
N ASN A 168 3.96 11.04 -9.76
CA ASN A 168 4.60 12.16 -10.45
C ASN A 168 4.65 13.40 -9.55
N TYR A 169 3.54 13.74 -8.90
CA TYR A 169 3.51 14.85 -7.95
C TYR A 169 4.47 14.62 -6.77
N PHE A 170 4.51 13.42 -6.19
CA PHE A 170 5.46 13.13 -5.11
C PHE A 170 6.91 13.21 -5.60
N LYS A 171 7.23 12.70 -6.79
CA LYS A 171 8.58 12.84 -7.39
C LYS A 171 8.97 14.31 -7.52
N GLU A 172 8.09 15.14 -8.08
CA GLU A 172 8.30 16.58 -8.22
C GLU A 172 8.48 17.24 -6.85
N PHE A 173 7.58 16.96 -5.90
CA PHE A 173 7.66 17.45 -4.53
C PHE A 173 9.03 17.14 -3.91
N PHE A 174 9.46 15.87 -3.94
CA PHE A 174 10.75 15.48 -3.41
C PHE A 174 11.90 16.07 -4.22
N SER A 175 11.79 16.32 -5.52
CA SER A 175 12.85 16.97 -6.31
C SER A 175 13.17 18.39 -5.85
N THR A 176 12.19 19.08 -5.24
CA THR A 176 12.35 20.44 -4.70
C THR A 176 12.90 20.49 -3.27
N LEU A 177 13.06 19.33 -2.61
CA LEU A 177 13.66 19.18 -1.28
C LEU A 177 15.17 18.96 -1.35
#